data_AF-A0A7Y7TWN3-F1
#
_entry.id   AF-A0A7Y7TWN3-F1
#
_cell.length_a   1.000
_cell.length_b   1.000
_cell.length_c   1.000
_cell.angle_alpha   90.00
_cell.angle_beta   90.00
_cell.angle_gamma   90.00
#
_symmetry.space_group_name_H-M   'P 1'
#
loop_
_entity.id
_entity.type
_entity.pdbx_description
1 polymer ?
#
loop_
_entity_poly.entity_id
_entity_poly.type
_entity_poly.pdbx_seq_one_letter_code
_entity_poly.pdbx_strand_id
1 'polypeptide(L)'
;AKTVTFWGQANQSVTMTWNDLSAECVQPDPVVETRPSTSAPSIPAGMKCACMVDQQSTAINPNCPVIVYKGKTFWAFSYIDNRMSMGIVAYDASGKVCTTWEKPGARYVYKITVDNTAKTVTFWGQANQSVTMTWAELSM
;
A
#
# COMPACT_ATOMS: atom_id res chain seq x y z
N ALA A 1 31.86 -15.37 -12.07
CA ALA A 1 30.78 -14.51 -11.55
C ALA A 1 30.95 -13.14 -12.18
N LYS A 2 29.86 -12.49 -12.62
CA LYS A 2 29.98 -11.09 -13.05
C LYS A 2 30.40 -10.27 -11.81
N THR A 3 31.27 -9.27 -11.97
CA THR A 3 31.65 -8.32 -10.91
C THR A 3 31.47 -6.88 -11.40
N VAL A 4 31.43 -5.93 -10.48
CA VAL A 4 31.46 -4.48 -10.73
C VAL A 4 32.55 -3.88 -9.85
N THR A 5 33.36 -3.00 -10.43
CA THR A 5 34.44 -2.32 -9.73
C THR A 5 34.16 -0.83 -9.72
N PHE A 6 34.00 -0.26 -8.52
CA PHE A 6 33.92 1.17 -8.30
C PHE A 6 35.32 1.71 -8.07
N TRP A 7 35.73 2.73 -8.84
CA TRP A 7 37.01 3.40 -8.68
C TRP A 7 36.82 4.69 -7.87
N GLY A 8 37.56 4.82 -6.78
CA GLY A 8 37.63 6.00 -5.94
C GLY A 8 38.87 6.85 -6.22
N GLN A 9 39.07 7.90 -5.42
CA GLN A 9 40.29 8.71 -5.48
C GLN A 9 41.52 7.91 -5.04
N ALA A 10 42.71 8.41 -5.39
CA ALA A 10 44.00 7.80 -5.04
C ALA A 10 44.16 6.33 -5.48
N ASN A 11 43.58 5.97 -6.63
CA ASN A 11 43.67 4.64 -7.23
C ASN A 11 43.07 3.51 -6.36
N GLN A 12 42.17 3.85 -5.44
CA GLN A 12 41.43 2.87 -4.67
C GLN A 12 40.28 2.31 -5.50
N SER A 13 39.97 1.03 -5.33
CA SER A 13 38.77 0.45 -5.91
C SER A 13 38.10 -0.52 -4.95
N VAL A 14 36.77 -0.61 -5.07
CA VAL A 14 35.96 -1.62 -4.41
C VAL A 14 35.36 -2.49 -5.49
N THR A 15 35.67 -3.79 -5.46
CA THR A 15 35.08 -4.77 -6.37
C THR A 15 34.03 -5.58 -5.62
N MET A 16 32.81 -5.57 -6.13
CA MET A 16 31.68 -6.32 -5.60
C MET A 16 31.22 -7.32 -6.66
N THR A 17 30.70 -8.47 -6.25
CA THR A 17 30.03 -9.36 -7.21
C THR A 17 28.68 -8.76 -7.61
N TRP A 18 28.17 -9.15 -8.78
CA TRP A 18 26.79 -8.76 -9.11
C TRP A 18 25.80 -9.28 -8.07
N ASN A 19 26.08 -10.41 -7.39
CA ASN A 19 25.25 -10.90 -6.30
C ASN A 19 25.32 -10.04 -5.04
N ASP A 20 26.43 -9.35 -4.79
CA ASP A 20 26.56 -8.42 -3.66
C ASP A 20 25.86 -7.08 -3.95
N LEU A 21 25.79 -6.69 -5.23
CA LEU A 21 25.05 -5.51 -5.69
C LEU A 21 23.56 -5.80 -5.94
N SER A 22 23.25 -7.03 -6.32
CA SER A 22 21.90 -7.56 -6.48
C SER A 22 21.46 -8.33 -5.25
N ALA A 23 22.18 -8.20 -4.12
CA ALA A 23 21.63 -8.48 -2.82
C ALA A 23 20.49 -7.48 -2.69
N GLU A 24 19.31 -7.98 -3.08
CA GLU A 24 18.10 -7.22 -3.29
C GLU A 24 17.99 -6.23 -2.13
N CYS A 25 17.70 -4.98 -2.45
CA CYS A 25 17.04 -4.11 -1.49
C CYS A 25 15.86 -4.92 -0.96
N VAL A 26 16.01 -5.60 0.19
CA VAL A 26 15.00 -6.46 0.79
C VAL A 26 13.79 -5.55 0.91
N GLN A 27 12.86 -5.68 -0.03
CA GLN A 27 11.73 -4.77 -0.09
C GLN A 27 10.95 -5.12 1.16
N PRO A 28 10.80 -4.17 2.09
CA PRO A 28 10.18 -4.48 3.37
C PRO A 28 8.80 -5.07 3.10
N ASP A 29 8.42 -6.06 3.90
CA ASP A 29 7.06 -6.59 3.93
C ASP A 29 6.06 -5.41 3.99
N PRO A 30 4.84 -5.55 3.43
CA PRO A 30 3.85 -4.49 3.51
C PRO A 30 3.64 -4.05 4.96
N VAL A 31 3.74 -2.75 5.21
CA VAL A 31 3.54 -2.18 6.55
C VAL A 31 2.25 -1.38 6.56
N VAL A 32 1.48 -1.52 7.64
CA VAL A 32 0.34 -0.65 7.90
C VAL A 32 0.85 0.64 8.51
N GLU A 33 0.59 1.76 7.84
CA GLU A 33 0.82 3.09 8.40
C GLU A 33 -0.51 3.80 8.61
N THR A 34 -0.50 4.83 9.44
CA THR A 34 -1.63 5.73 9.63
C THR A 34 -1.29 7.09 9.03
N ARG A 35 -2.13 7.61 8.15
CA ARG A 35 -1.94 8.91 7.50
C ARG A 35 -3.17 9.80 7.64
N PRO A 36 -3.02 11.13 7.74
CA PRO A 36 -4.16 12.03 7.76
C PRO A 36 -5.05 11.81 6.54
N SER A 37 -6.36 11.70 6.74
CA SER A 37 -7.35 11.54 5.65
C SER A 37 -7.25 12.65 4.59
N THR A 38 -6.82 13.85 5.00
CA THR A 38 -6.57 15.01 4.13
C THR A 38 -5.26 14.94 3.34
N SER A 39 -4.39 13.97 3.65
CA SER A 39 -3.10 13.75 2.95
C SER A 39 -3.20 12.71 1.82
N ALA A 40 -4.38 12.11 1.61
CA ALA A 40 -4.62 11.29 0.45
C ALA A 40 -4.34 12.11 -0.82
N PRO A 41 -3.56 11.59 -1.80
CA PRO A 41 -3.39 12.25 -3.08
C PRO A 41 -4.72 12.32 -3.86
N SER A 42 -4.68 12.76 -5.12
CA SER A 42 -5.89 12.90 -5.94
C SER A 42 -6.74 11.63 -5.94
N ILE A 43 -7.93 11.73 -5.35
CA ILE A 43 -8.88 10.62 -5.24
C ILE A 43 -9.55 10.42 -6.61
N PRO A 44 -9.51 9.21 -7.21
CA PRO A 44 -10.18 8.96 -8.48
C PRO A 44 -11.68 9.29 -8.44
N ALA A 45 -12.22 9.68 -9.60
CA ALA A 45 -13.63 10.03 -9.73
C ALA A 45 -14.55 8.89 -9.27
N GLY A 46 -15.64 9.22 -8.58
CA GLY A 46 -16.58 8.24 -8.04
C GLY A 46 -16.16 7.65 -6.69
N MET A 47 -15.01 8.03 -6.13
CA MET A 47 -14.53 7.59 -4.82
C MET A 47 -14.46 8.73 -3.81
N LYS A 48 -14.46 8.37 -2.52
CA LYS A 48 -14.29 9.28 -1.38
C LYS A 48 -13.40 8.67 -0.31
N CYS A 49 -12.64 9.52 0.37
CA CYS A 49 -11.93 9.15 1.60
C CYS A 49 -12.95 9.04 2.73
N ALA A 50 -13.26 7.81 3.13
CA ALA A 50 -14.21 7.51 4.19
C ALA A 50 -13.69 6.34 5.01
N CYS A 51 -12.63 6.59 5.79
CA CYS A 51 -12.15 5.64 6.78
C CYS A 51 -12.90 5.86 8.10
N MET A 52 -13.41 4.79 8.71
CA MET A 52 -14.23 4.89 9.93
C MET A 52 -13.39 4.70 11.19
N VAL A 53 -13.88 5.21 12.31
CA VAL A 53 -13.24 5.00 13.63
C VAL A 53 -13.22 3.52 14.01
N ASP A 54 -14.30 2.78 13.69
CA ASP A 54 -14.43 1.35 13.95
C ASP A 54 -15.43 0.70 12.98
N GLN A 55 -15.69 -0.60 13.18
CA GLN A 55 -16.55 -1.42 12.33
C GLN A 55 -18.04 -1.03 12.33
N GLN A 56 -18.51 -0.24 13.30
CA GLN A 56 -19.92 0.13 13.49
C GLN A 56 -20.16 1.64 13.38
N SER A 57 -19.11 2.44 13.58
CA SER A 57 -19.16 3.89 13.58
C SER A 57 -19.50 4.47 12.21
N THR A 58 -20.26 5.56 12.23
CA THR A 58 -20.45 6.45 11.07
C THR A 58 -19.52 7.66 11.11
N ALA A 59 -18.71 7.80 12.17
CA ALA A 59 -17.76 8.87 12.30
C ALA A 59 -16.50 8.57 11.47
N ILE A 60 -16.05 9.57 10.72
CA ILE A 60 -14.83 9.49 9.93
C ILE A 60 -13.63 9.61 10.87
N ASN A 61 -12.68 8.69 10.74
CA ASN A 61 -11.39 8.79 11.42
C ASN A 61 -10.54 9.84 10.72
N PRO A 62 -10.02 10.87 11.42
CA PRO A 62 -9.15 11.87 10.82
C PRO A 62 -7.85 11.27 10.26
N ASN A 63 -7.43 10.10 10.74
CA ASN A 63 -6.27 9.37 10.24
C ASN A 63 -6.66 7.99 9.71
N CYS A 64 -6.43 7.74 8.43
CA CYS A 64 -6.75 6.48 7.80
C CYS A 64 -5.59 5.49 7.86
N PRO A 65 -5.87 4.18 8.03
CA PRO A 65 -4.87 3.15 7.77
C PRO A 65 -4.58 3.07 6.27
N VAL A 66 -3.31 2.94 5.92
CA VAL A 66 -2.80 2.73 4.56
C VAL A 66 -1.78 1.61 4.56
N ILE A 67 -1.46 1.06 3.39
CA ILE A 67 -0.29 0.18 3.24
C ILE A 67 0.85 0.95 2.58
N VAL A 68 2.05 0.77 3.10
CA VAL A 68 3.29 1.13 2.41
C VAL A 68 3.99 -0.14 1.97
N TYR A 69 4.23 -0.28 0.67
CA TYR A 69 4.89 -1.45 0.11
C TYR A 69 5.57 -1.10 -1.22
N LYS A 70 6.81 -1.56 -1.40
CA LYS A 70 7.60 -1.39 -2.64
C LYS A 70 7.61 0.05 -3.19
N GLY A 71 7.79 1.03 -2.30
CA GLY A 71 7.82 2.46 -2.64
C GLY A 71 6.47 3.06 -3.06
N LYS A 72 5.36 2.33 -2.84
CA LYS A 72 3.99 2.80 -3.10
C LYS A 72 3.22 2.93 -1.80
N THR A 73 2.23 3.82 -1.81
CA THR A 73 1.22 3.93 -0.74
C THR A 73 -0.14 3.50 -1.28
N PHE A 74 -0.80 2.57 -0.61
CA PHE A 74 -2.10 2.04 -1.01
C PHE A 74 -3.18 2.56 -0.08
N TRP A 75 -4.14 3.27 -0.65
CA TRP A 75 -5.31 3.80 0.04
C TRP A 75 -6.54 2.97 -0.31
N ALA A 76 -7.36 2.68 0.69
CA ALA A 76 -8.67 2.08 0.50
C ALA A 76 -9.76 3.16 0.57
N PHE A 77 -10.37 3.46 -0.57
CA PHE A 77 -11.48 4.41 -0.68
C PHE A 77 -12.81 3.69 -0.77
N SER A 78 -13.88 4.41 -0.41
CA SER A 78 -15.25 3.96 -0.64
C SER A 78 -15.83 4.68 -1.84
N TYR A 79 -16.75 4.04 -2.55
CA TYR A 79 -17.45 4.69 -3.66
C TYR A 79 -18.53 5.66 -3.14
N ILE A 80 -18.76 6.74 -3.88
CA ILE A 80 -19.75 7.78 -3.53
C ILE A 80 -21.19 7.28 -3.65
N ASP A 81 -21.43 6.28 -4.50
CA ASP A 81 -22.74 5.64 -4.71
C ASP A 81 -23.07 4.58 -3.63
N ASN A 82 -22.22 4.46 -2.60
CA ASN A 82 -22.45 3.60 -1.45
C ASN A 82 -22.50 2.10 -1.76
N ARG A 83 -21.99 1.65 -2.93
CA ARG A 83 -21.90 0.22 -3.26
C ARG A 83 -21.02 -0.53 -2.24
N MET A 84 -21.24 -1.83 -2.13
CA MET A 84 -20.47 -2.73 -1.25
C MET A 84 -19.12 -3.11 -1.87
N SER A 85 -18.28 -2.11 -2.12
CA SER A 85 -16.96 -2.26 -2.73
C SER A 85 -15.97 -1.21 -2.20
N MET A 86 -14.70 -1.56 -2.17
CA MET A 86 -13.60 -0.63 -1.91
C MET A 86 -12.77 -0.41 -3.18
N GLY A 87 -12.41 0.84 -3.44
CA GLY A 87 -11.39 1.19 -4.41
C GLY A 87 -10.02 1.19 -3.74
N ILE A 88 -9.19 0.19 -4.03
CA ILE A 88 -7.80 0.14 -3.55
C ILE A 88 -6.94 0.88 -4.59
N VAL A 89 -6.32 1.98 -4.20
CA VAL A 89 -5.56 2.85 -5.12
C VAL A 89 -4.11 2.89 -4.68
N ALA A 90 -3.21 2.50 -5.58
CA ALA A 90 -1.78 2.58 -5.36
C ALA A 90 -1.25 3.91 -5.91
N TYR A 91 -0.49 4.63 -5.09
CA TYR A 91 0.21 5.85 -5.47
C TYR A 91 1.72 5.65 -5.42
N ASP A 92 2.45 6.22 -6.38
CA ASP A 92 3.90 6.35 -6.28
C ASP A 92 4.32 7.45 -5.29
N ALA A 93 5.64 7.62 -5.10
CA ALA A 93 6.21 8.63 -4.21
C ALA A 93 5.85 10.08 -4.58
N SER A 94 5.42 10.33 -5.83
CA SER A 94 4.98 11.66 -6.29
C SER A 94 3.48 11.90 -6.07
N GLY A 95 2.76 10.89 -5.57
CA GLY A 95 1.31 10.95 -5.38
C GLY A 95 0.53 10.70 -6.67
N LYS A 96 1.16 10.15 -7.72
CA LYS A 96 0.47 9.76 -8.95
C LYS A 96 -0.08 8.35 -8.80
N VAL A 97 -1.30 8.15 -9.29
CA VAL A 97 -1.94 6.82 -9.36
C VAL A 97 -1.10 5.90 -10.26
N CYS A 98 -0.63 4.80 -9.68
CA CYS A 98 -0.01 3.69 -10.40
C CYS A 98 -1.07 2.75 -10.96
N THR A 99 -2.05 2.38 -10.12
CA THR A 99 -3.11 1.43 -10.48
C THR A 99 -4.27 1.54 -9.48
N THR A 100 -5.42 0.98 -9.83
CA THR A 100 -6.63 0.98 -9.04
C THR A 100 -7.35 -0.35 -9.19
N TRP A 101 -7.77 -0.92 -8.06
CA TRP A 101 -8.58 -2.13 -8.01
C TRP A 101 -9.93 -1.85 -7.38
N GLU A 102 -11.00 -2.31 -8.03
CA GLU A 102 -12.30 -2.44 -7.37
C GLU A 102 -12.34 -3.82 -6.68
N LYS A 103 -12.54 -3.83 -5.35
CA LYS A 103 -12.68 -5.04 -4.55
C LYS A 103 -14.07 -5.10 -3.92
N PRO A 104 -15.00 -5.92 -4.47
CA PRO A 104 -16.33 -6.07 -3.91
C PRO A 104 -16.30 -6.85 -2.60
N GLY A 105 -17.25 -6.58 -1.72
CA GLY A 105 -17.48 -7.33 -0.48
C GLY A 105 -17.38 -6.53 0.80
N ALA A 106 -16.77 -5.33 0.77
CA ALA A 106 -16.71 -4.44 1.92
C ALA A 106 -16.70 -2.97 1.47
N ARG A 107 -16.96 -2.06 2.40
CA ARG A 107 -16.83 -0.59 2.22
C ARG A 107 -16.44 0.04 3.55
N TYR A 108 -16.03 1.31 3.55
CA TYR A 108 -15.73 2.08 4.75
C TYR A 108 -14.62 1.45 5.60
N VAL A 109 -13.39 1.51 5.11
CA VAL A 109 -12.23 0.90 5.78
C VAL A 109 -12.07 1.47 7.20
N TYR A 110 -11.86 0.63 8.20
CA TYR A 110 -11.54 1.10 9.56
C TYR A 110 -10.22 0.50 10.06
N LYS A 111 -9.80 -0.62 9.49
CA LYS A 111 -8.60 -1.35 9.88
C LYS A 111 -7.99 -2.06 8.68
N ILE A 112 -6.66 -2.17 8.68
CA ILE A 112 -5.92 -3.02 7.75
C ILE A 112 -5.06 -3.96 8.56
N THR A 113 -4.97 -5.23 8.15
CA THR A 113 -4.09 -6.23 8.76
C THR A 113 -3.21 -6.88 7.70
N VAL A 114 -1.99 -7.25 8.08
CA VAL A 114 -1.03 -7.93 7.21
C VAL A 114 -0.76 -9.32 7.80
N ASP A 115 -0.79 -10.33 6.95
CA ASP A 115 -0.38 -11.69 7.28
C ASP A 115 0.91 -12.02 6.53
N ASN A 116 2.03 -12.10 7.27
CA ASN A 116 3.34 -12.37 6.70
C ASN A 116 3.55 -13.83 6.30
N THR A 117 2.73 -14.75 6.81
CA THR A 117 2.79 -16.18 6.48
C THR A 117 1.99 -16.45 5.22
N ALA A 118 0.75 -15.97 5.16
CA ALA A 118 -0.12 -16.12 3.99
C ALA A 118 0.25 -15.15 2.86
N LYS A 119 1.08 -14.14 3.15
CA LYS A 119 1.48 -13.07 2.21
C LYS A 119 0.26 -12.34 1.66
N THR A 120 -0.60 -11.91 2.58
CA THR A 120 -1.84 -11.18 2.29
C THR A 120 -1.98 -9.89 3.10
N VAL A 121 -2.82 -9.00 2.59
CA VAL A 121 -3.33 -7.80 3.26
C VAL A 121 -4.85 -7.88 3.27
N THR A 122 -5.46 -7.65 4.43
CA THR A 122 -6.92 -7.61 4.58
C THR A 122 -7.36 -6.20 4.97
N PHE A 123 -8.27 -5.64 4.18
CA PHE A 123 -8.92 -4.36 4.44
C PHE A 123 -10.28 -4.64 5.08
N TRP A 124 -10.44 -4.21 6.33
CA TRP A 124 -11.65 -4.42 7.12
C TRP A 124 -12.54 -3.18 7.03
N GLY A 125 -13.79 -3.41 6.63
CA GLY A 125 -14.81 -2.41 6.48
C GLY A 125 -15.93 -2.52 7.51
N GLN A 126 -17.01 -1.77 7.25
CA GLN A 126 -18.22 -1.76 8.04
C GLN A 126 -18.74 -3.19 8.32
N ALA A 127 -19.27 -3.41 9.53
CA ALA A 127 -19.82 -4.69 9.99
C ALA A 127 -18.82 -5.87 9.91
N ASN A 128 -17.52 -5.59 9.98
CA ASN A 128 -16.43 -6.58 9.86
C ASN A 128 -16.39 -7.34 8.53
N GLN A 129 -17.07 -6.82 7.51
CA GLN A 129 -16.86 -7.29 6.16
C GLN A 129 -15.46 -6.88 5.69
N SER A 130 -14.83 -7.70 4.87
CA SER A 130 -13.46 -7.45 4.45
C SER A 130 -13.21 -7.85 3.01
N VAL A 131 -12.14 -7.27 2.47
CA VAL A 131 -11.55 -7.70 1.21
C VAL A 131 -10.09 -8.01 1.43
N THR A 132 -9.60 -9.08 0.81
CA THR A 132 -8.21 -9.53 0.94
C THR A 132 -7.50 -9.43 -0.40
N MET A 133 -6.24 -9.01 -0.35
CA MET A 133 -5.32 -8.95 -1.48
C MET A 133 -4.04 -9.68 -1.13
N THR A 134 -3.48 -10.38 -2.11
CA THR A 134 -2.15 -10.99 -2.03
C THR A 134 -1.06 -9.93 -2.20
N TRP A 135 0.14 -10.19 -1.67
CA TRP A 135 1.28 -9.31 -1.92
C TRP A 135 1.70 -9.31 -3.39
N ALA A 136 1.42 -10.41 -4.11
CA ALA A 136 1.62 -10.51 -5.55
C ALA A 136 0.79 -9.46 -6.29
N GLU A 137 -0.52 -9.35 -5.98
CA GLU A 137 -1.40 -8.30 -6.52
C GLU A 137 -0.88 -6.89 -6.22
N LEU A 138 -0.39 -6.64 -4.99
CA LEU A 138 0.14 -5.33 -4.59
C LEU A 138 1.49 -5.00 -5.23
N SER A 139 2.18 -5.98 -5.81
CA SER A 139 3.52 -5.81 -6.39
C SER A 139 3.55 -5.67 -7.90
N MET A 140 2.40 -5.75 -8.57
CA MET A 140 2.25 -5.51 -10.02
C MET A 140 2.45 -4.03 -10.34
#